data_AF-A0A5K0YUV3-F1
#
_entry.id   AF-A0A5K0YUV3-F1
#
_cell.length_a   1.000
_cell.length_b   1.000
_cell.length_c   1.000
_cell.angle_alpha   90.00
_cell.angle_beta   90.00
_cell.angle_gamma   90.00
#
_symmetry.space_group_name_H-M   'P 1'
#
loop_
_entity.id
_entity.type
_entity.pdbx_description
1 polymer ?
#
loop_
_entity_poly.entity_id
_entity_poly.type
_entity_poly.pdbx_seq_one_letter_code
_entity_poly.pdbx_strand_id
1 'polypeptide(L)'
;LAKEKLVPVNGLHKLCKWIEDKGLRRAAVTNAPRPNAELMISSLGLSEFFEYLIIGGECERAKPYPDPYLKALKCLGVSPERAIVLE
;
A
#
# COMPACT_ATOMS: atom_id res chain seq x y z
N LEU A 1 20.96 8.29 1.25
CA LEU A 1 19.97 7.40 0.59
C LEU A 1 20.12 7.60 -0.90
N ALA A 2 20.60 6.59 -1.62
CA ALA A 2 20.83 6.70 -3.05
C ALA A 2 19.50 6.99 -3.76
N LYS A 3 19.42 8.15 -4.43
CA LYS A 3 18.35 8.50 -5.38
C LYS A 3 18.54 7.68 -6.66
N GLU A 4 18.47 6.36 -6.58
CA GLU A 4 18.16 5.62 -7.78
C GLU A 4 16.72 5.95 -8.17
N LYS A 5 16.54 6.36 -9.42
CA LYS A 5 15.26 6.81 -9.94
C LYS A 5 14.33 5.60 -9.94
N LEU A 6 13.42 5.53 -8.96
CA LEU A 6 12.38 4.51 -8.92
C LEU A 6 11.63 4.50 -10.26
N VAL A 7 11.61 3.34 -10.92
CA VAL A 7 10.87 3.15 -12.17
C VAL A 7 9.61 2.35 -11.82
N PRO A 8 8.41 2.89 -12.07
CA PRO A 8 7.18 2.15 -11.85
C PRO A 8 7.12 0.94 -12.80
N VAL A 9 6.56 -0.17 -12.31
CA VAL A 9 6.26 -1.32 -13.18
C VAL A 9 5.28 -0.90 -14.28
N ASN A 10 5.42 -1.50 -15.46
CA ASN A 10 4.55 -1.20 -16.60
C ASN A 10 3.08 -1.40 -16.22
N GLY A 11 2.27 -0.37 -16.43
CA GLY A 11 0.84 -0.40 -16.14
C GLY A 11 0.44 0.02 -14.73
N LEU A 12 1.37 0.31 -13.82
CA LEU A 12 1.06 0.77 -12.45
C LEU A 12 0.05 1.92 -12.44
N HIS A 13 0.36 3.01 -13.14
CA HIS A 13 -0.51 4.19 -13.16
C HIS A 13 -1.85 3.94 -13.88
N LYS A 14 -1.88 3.04 -14.87
CA LYS A 14 -3.12 2.62 -15.53
C LYS A 14 -4.03 1.88 -14.55
N LEU A 15 -3.46 0.98 -13.74
CA LEU A 15 -4.18 0.29 -12.68
C LEU A 15 -4.65 1.27 -11.60
N CYS A 16 -3.77 2.16 -11.12
CA CYS A 16 -4.14 3.19 -10.15
C CYS A 16 -5.35 4.01 -10.61
N LYS A 17 -5.30 4.54 -11.85
CA LYS A 17 -6.42 5.27 -12.43
C LYS A 17 -7.70 4.43 -12.50
N TRP A 18 -7.61 3.17 -12.92
CA TRP A 18 -8.78 2.29 -12.97
C TRP A 18 -9.40 2.06 -11.59
N ILE A 19 -8.57 1.92 -10.54
CA ILE A 19 -9.03 1.77 -9.15
C ILE A 19 -9.72 3.07 -8.67
N GLU A 20 -9.15 4.24 -9.00
CA GLU A 20 -9.77 5.56 -8.73
C GLU A 20 -11.12 5.71 -9.39
N ASP A 21 -11.21 5.44 -10.70
CA ASP A 21 -12.45 5.56 -11.48
C ASP A 21 -13.57 4.64 -10.97
N LYS A 22 -13.22 3.58 -10.22
CA LYS A 22 -14.15 2.64 -9.58
C LYS A 22 -14.48 2.99 -8.12
N GLY A 23 -13.85 4.01 -7.54
CA GLY A 23 -14.05 4.39 -6.14
C GLY A 23 -13.65 3.31 -5.14
N LEU A 24 -12.67 2.47 -5.49
CA LEU A 24 -12.23 1.37 -4.63
C LEU A 24 -11.33 1.87 -3.50
N ARG A 25 -11.59 1.37 -2.30
CA ARG A 25 -10.78 1.64 -1.12
C ARG A 25 -9.41 0.96 -1.21
N ARG A 26 -8.37 1.57 -0.64
CA ARG A 26 -6.98 1.12 -0.84
C ARG A 26 -6.03 1.47 0.29
N ALA A 27 -5.17 0.51 0.63
CA ALA A 27 -4.08 0.69 1.56
C ALA A 27 -2.80 0.06 1.00
N ALA A 28 -1.66 0.65 1.32
CA ALA A 28 -0.35 0.04 1.11
C ALA A 28 0.05 -0.75 2.36
N VAL A 29 0.52 -1.97 2.20
CA VAL A 29 0.96 -2.83 3.31
C VAL A 29 2.39 -3.31 3.03
N THR A 30 3.33 -2.95 3.91
CA THR A 30 4.77 -3.23 3.68
C THR A 30 5.51 -3.53 4.98
N ASN A 31 6.56 -4.36 4.91
CA ASN A 31 7.52 -4.53 6.00
C ASN A 31 8.66 -3.48 5.97
N ALA A 32 8.71 -2.62 4.94
CA ALA A 32 9.68 -1.54 4.89
C ALA A 32 9.47 -0.56 6.06
N PRO A 33 10.55 0.02 6.63
CA PRO A 33 10.43 1.10 7.60
C PRO A 33 9.62 2.27 7.03
N ARG A 34 8.87 2.97 7.89
CA ARG A 34 8.00 4.09 7.51
C ARG A 34 8.68 5.13 6.59
N PRO A 35 9.88 5.66 6.89
CA PRO A 35 10.52 6.64 6.02
C PRO A 35 10.80 6.11 4.61
N ASN A 36 11.13 4.83 4.47
CA ASN A 36 11.37 4.21 3.18
C ASN A 36 10.06 4.02 2.41
N ALA A 37 8.99 3.59 3.09
CA ALA A 37 7.68 3.42 2.48
C ALA A 37 7.12 4.75 1.97
N GLU A 38 7.19 5.80 2.78
CA GLU A 38 6.76 7.16 2.41
C GLU A 38 7.61 7.73 1.27
N LEU A 39 8.93 7.52 1.29
CA LEU A 39 9.82 7.92 0.20
C LEU A 39 9.47 7.20 -1.11
N MET A 40 9.22 5.89 -1.09
CA MET A 40 8.87 5.13 -2.28
C MET A 40 7.52 5.58 -2.87
N ILE A 41 6.49 5.70 -2.02
CA ILE A 41 5.15 6.13 -2.43
C ILE A 41 5.18 7.54 -3.05
N SER A 42 5.85 8.49 -2.38
CA SER A 42 5.97 9.86 -2.88
C SER A 42 6.79 9.95 -4.17
N SER A 43 7.87 9.17 -4.28
CA SER A 43 8.70 9.13 -5.50
C SER A 43 7.94 8.57 -6.71
N LEU A 44 6.93 7.73 -6.47
CA LEU A 44 6.02 7.21 -7.50
C LEU A 44 4.81 8.13 -7.76
N GLY A 45 4.70 9.27 -7.06
CA GLY A 45 3.55 10.17 -7.20
C GLY A 45 2.24 9.60 -6.65
N LEU A 46 2.32 8.71 -5.66
CA LEU A 46 1.17 7.98 -5.09
C LEU A 46 0.81 8.42 -3.67
N SER A 47 1.31 9.57 -3.20
CA SER A 47 1.08 10.05 -1.82
C SER A 47 -0.40 10.13 -1.45
N GLU A 48 -1.23 10.61 -2.37
CA GLU A 48 -2.69 10.75 -2.16
C GLU A 48 -3.47 9.52 -2.66
N PHE A 49 -2.80 8.53 -3.23
CA PHE A 49 -3.45 7.35 -3.76
C PHE A 49 -3.95 6.45 -2.63
N PHE A 50 -3.09 6.07 -1.68
CA PHE A 50 -3.47 5.17 -0.60
C PHE A 50 -4.15 5.93 0.56
N GLU A 51 -5.29 5.44 1.04
CA GLU A 51 -5.96 6.00 2.23
C GLU A 51 -5.15 5.70 3.51
N TYR A 52 -4.48 4.54 3.54
CA TYR A 52 -3.68 4.11 4.67
C TYR A 52 -2.36 3.48 4.22
N LEU A 53 -1.30 3.77 4.97
CA LEU A 53 -0.01 3.08 4.91
C LEU A 53 0.17 2.24 6.17
N ILE A 54 0.14 0.92 6.01
CA ILE A 54 0.34 -0.03 7.10
C ILE A 54 1.77 -0.56 7.07
N ILE A 55 2.50 -0.24 8.13
CA ILE A 55 3.87 -0.68 8.35
C ILE A 55 3.86 -1.94 9.21
N GLY A 56 4.44 -3.03 8.69
CA GLY A 56 4.49 -4.33 9.36
C GLY A 56 5.26 -4.29 10.67
N GLY A 57 6.33 -3.50 10.74
CA GLY A 57 7.09 -3.26 11.98
C GLY A 57 6.33 -2.46 13.06
N GLU A 58 5.16 -1.90 12.73
CA GLU A 58 4.25 -1.21 13.67
C GLU A 58 3.00 -2.06 13.99
N CYS A 59 3.02 -3.33 13.59
CA CYS A 59 2.01 -4.32 13.93
C CYS A 59 2.60 -5.30 14.96
N GLU A 60 1.74 -6.08 15.61
CA GLU A 60 2.19 -7.10 16.58
C GLU A 60 3.13 -8.11 15.91
N ARG A 61 2.80 -8.53 14.68
CA ARG A 61 3.67 -9.35 13.83
C ARG A 61 3.72 -8.78 12.41
N ALA A 62 4.91 -8.72 11.83
CA ALA A 62 5.11 -8.29 10.44
C ALA A 62 4.70 -9.40 9.44
N LYS A 63 4.65 -9.10 8.13
CA LYS A 63 4.49 -10.17 7.11
C LYS A 63 5.60 -11.23 7.31
N PRO A 64 5.31 -12.53 7.15
CA PRO A 64 4.13 -13.12 6.51
C PRO A 64 2.93 -13.36 7.44
N TYR A 65 2.97 -12.90 8.69
CA TYR A 65 1.79 -12.96 9.56
C TYR A 65 0.66 -12.05 9.02
N PRO A 66 -0.62 -12.40 9.27
CA PRO A 66 -1.75 -11.70 8.68
C PRO A 66 -2.01 -10.31 9.28
N ASP A 67 -1.41 -10.00 10.43
CA ASP A 67 -1.70 -8.83 11.25
C ASP A 67 -1.68 -7.49 10.48
N PRO A 68 -0.71 -7.23 9.57
CA PRO A 68 -0.70 -5.99 8.79
C PRO A 68 -1.89 -5.89 7.81
N TYR A 69 -2.31 -7.01 7.20
CA TYR A 69 -3.48 -7.02 6.32
C TYR A 69 -4.79 -6.89 7.10
N LEU A 70 -4.90 -7.57 8.24
CA LEU A 70 -6.07 -7.44 9.13
C LEU A 70 -6.21 -6.00 9.64
N LYS A 71 -5.09 -5.33 9.96
CA LYS A 71 -5.06 -3.91 10.31
C LYS A 71 -5.52 -3.04 9.12
N ALA A 72 -5.03 -3.32 7.91
CA ALA A 72 -5.46 -2.62 6.69
C ALA A 72 -6.97 -2.75 6.47
N LEU A 73 -7.51 -3.98 6.52
CA LEU A 73 -8.95 -4.24 6.38
C LEU A 73 -9.78 -3.50 7.43
N LYS A 74 -9.32 -3.50 8.68
CA LYS A 74 -9.98 -2.75 9.77
C LYS A 74 -9.98 -1.25 9.52
N CYS A 75 -8.85 -0.65 9.12
CA CYS A 75 -8.77 0.78 8.76
C CYS A 75 -9.67 1.10 7.57
N LEU A 76 -9.67 0.23 6.55
CA LEU A 76 -10.49 0.34 5.36
C LEU A 76 -11.96 -0.06 5.59
N GLY A 77 -12.38 -0.48 6.79
CA GLY A 77 -13.75 -0.93 7.05
C GLY A 77 -14.29 -1.94 6.01
N VAL A 78 -13.43 -2.80 5.47
CA VAL A 78 -13.73 -3.75 4.38
C VAL A 78 -13.59 -5.18 4.93
N SER A 79 -14.49 -6.08 4.52
CA SER A 79 -14.39 -7.49 4.87
C SER A 79 -13.34 -8.22 4.01
N PRO A 80 -12.68 -9.27 4.53
CA PRO A 80 -11.70 -10.03 3.77
C PRO A 80 -12.23 -10.56 2.42
N GLU A 81 -13.51 -10.97 2.37
CA GLU A 81 -14.17 -11.55 1.18
C GLU A 81 -14.41 -10.51 0.08
N ARG A 82 -14.27 -9.22 0.42
CA ARG A 82 -14.46 -8.07 -0.47
C ARG A 82 -13.14 -7.36 -0.79
N ALA A 83 -12.01 -7.98 -0.47
CA ALA A 83 -10.68 -7.43 -0.68
C ALA A 83 -9.85 -8.31 -1.61
N ILE A 84 -8.92 -7.66 -2.33
CA ILE A 84 -7.90 -8.31 -3.14
C ILE A 84 -6.55 -7.74 -2.72
N VAL A 85 -5.55 -8.61 -2.55
CA VAL A 85 -4.17 -8.21 -2.32
C VAL A 85 -3.38 -8.43 -3.62
N LEU A 86 -2.57 -7.45 -3.98
CA LEU A 86 -1.62 -7.51 -5.10
C LEU A 86 -0.21 -7.40 -4.53
N GLU A 87 0.69 -8.30 -4.90
CA GLU A 87 2.10 -8.33 -4.47
C GLU A 87 3.04 -8.46 -5.67
#